data_AF-Q6SA76-F1
#
_entry.id   AF-Q6SA76-F1
#
_cell.length_a   1.000
_cell.length_b   1.000
_cell.length_c   1.000
_cell.angle_alpha   90.00
_cell.angle_beta   90.00
_cell.angle_gamma   90.00
#
_symmetry.space_group_name_H-M   'P 1'
#
loop_
_entity.id
_entity.type
_entity.pdbx_description
1 polymer ?
#
loop_
_entity_poly.entity_id
_entity_poly.type
_entity_poly.pdbx_seq_one_letter_code
_entity_poly.pdbx_strand_id
1 'polypeptide(L)'
;NGGCGYVKKPDFLLETGGSDNEVFDPKAKLPVKTTLKVTVYMGEGWYYDFKHTHFDQYSPPDFYTRVGIAGVPSDTVMKKTKANKDNWLPTWNETFEFPLSVPELALLRIEVHEYDMSEKDDFGGQTCI
;
A
#
# COMPACT_ATOMS: atom_id res chain seq x y z
N ASN A 1 17.69 4.71 2.90
CA ASN A 1 19.00 5.41 2.95
C ASN A 1 18.88 6.78 3.60
N GLY A 2 18.36 6.88 4.84
CA GLY A 2 18.31 8.12 5.62
C GLY A 2 17.71 9.37 4.95
N GLY A 3 16.92 9.24 3.89
CA GLY A 3 16.39 10.38 3.14
C GLY A 3 17.44 11.21 2.38
N CYS A 4 18.64 10.70 2.12
CA CYS A 4 19.73 11.49 1.50
C CYS A 4 19.56 11.77 -0.01
N GLY A 5 18.46 11.33 -0.62
CA GLY A 5 18.19 11.47 -2.06
C GLY A 5 18.81 10.39 -2.95
N TYR A 6 19.59 9.46 -2.40
CA TYR A 6 20.22 8.38 -3.15
C TYR A 6 19.80 7.01 -2.60
N VAL A 7 19.46 6.07 -3.48
CA VAL A 7 19.17 4.66 -3.13
C VAL A 7 19.91 3.78 -4.13
N LYS A 8 20.76 2.87 -3.63
CA LYS A 8 21.44 1.89 -4.50
C LYS A 8 20.39 0.97 -5.11
N LYS A 9 20.43 0.79 -6.44
CA LYS A 9 19.58 -0.18 -7.14
C LYS A 9 19.95 -1.62 -6.72
N PRO A 10 19.01 -2.58 -6.81
CA PRO A 10 19.32 -3.99 -6.69
C PRO A 10 20.42 -4.41 -7.67
N ASP A 11 21.26 -5.38 -7.29
CA ASP A 11 22.45 -5.75 -8.06
C ASP A 11 22.11 -6.23 -9.48
N PHE A 12 21.00 -6.95 -9.66
CA PHE A 12 20.52 -7.39 -10.97
C PHE A 12 20.09 -6.25 -11.92
N LEU A 13 19.95 -5.01 -11.43
CA LEU A 13 19.75 -3.82 -12.27
C LEU A 13 21.05 -3.04 -12.54
N LEU A 14 22.15 -3.45 -11.89
CA LEU A 14 23.49 -2.86 -12.04
C LEU A 14 24.39 -3.73 -12.92
N GLU A 15 24.20 -5.05 -12.89
CA GLU A 15 24.93 -6.01 -13.68
C GLU A 15 24.57 -5.89 -15.17
N THR A 16 25.33 -5.10 -15.93
CA THR A 16 25.38 -5.22 -17.39
C THR A 16 26.36 -6.33 -17.76
N GLY A 17 25.83 -7.50 -18.09
CA GLY A 17 26.60 -8.55 -18.76
C GLY A 17 27.13 -9.67 -17.89
N GLY A 18 26.24 -10.47 -17.28
CA GLY A 18 26.58 -11.88 -17.01
C GLY A 18 26.99 -12.59 -18.30
N SER A 19 27.48 -13.84 -18.23
CA SER A 19 28.08 -14.58 -19.37
C SER A 19 27.24 -14.56 -20.66
N ASP A 20 25.93 -14.36 -20.56
CA ASP A 20 24.97 -14.36 -21.68
C ASP A 20 24.34 -12.98 -21.99
N ASN A 21 24.81 -11.88 -21.41
CA ASN A 21 24.28 -10.53 -21.66
C ASN A 21 22.77 -10.37 -21.34
N GLU A 22 22.22 -11.23 -20.51
CA GLU A 22 20.79 -11.24 -20.18
C GLU A 22 20.45 -10.05 -19.27
N VAL A 23 19.48 -9.24 -19.70
CA VAL A 23 18.97 -8.08 -18.98
C VAL A 23 17.69 -8.50 -18.25
N PHE A 24 17.51 -8.04 -17.01
CA PHE A 24 16.29 -8.28 -16.24
C PHE A 24 15.03 -7.83 -17.02
N ASP A 25 14.14 -8.77 -17.34
CA ASP A 25 12.83 -8.49 -17.93
C ASP A 25 11.75 -8.38 -16.82
N PRO A 26 11.22 -7.17 -16.54
CA PRO A 26 10.18 -6.99 -15.52
C PRO A 26 8.85 -7.66 -15.88
N LYS A 27 8.65 -8.10 -17.12
CA LYS A 27 7.43 -8.79 -17.57
C LYS A 27 7.55 -10.31 -17.53
N ALA A 28 8.75 -10.85 -17.29
CA ALA A 28 8.96 -12.28 -17.17
C ALA A 28 8.16 -12.84 -15.99
N LYS A 29 7.58 -14.03 -16.18
CA LYS A 29 6.90 -14.74 -15.09
C LYS A 29 7.96 -15.43 -14.23
N LEU A 30 8.30 -14.80 -13.12
CA LEU A 30 9.24 -15.32 -12.13
C LEU A 30 8.50 -16.08 -11.02
N PRO A 31 9.11 -17.09 -10.40
CA PRO A 31 8.53 -17.78 -9.25
C PRO A 31 8.41 -16.82 -8.05
N VAL A 32 7.46 -17.11 -7.16
CA VAL A 32 7.33 -16.38 -5.89
C VAL A 32 8.57 -16.62 -5.03
N LYS A 33 9.22 -15.55 -4.58
CA LYS A 33 10.36 -15.60 -3.65
C LYS A 33 9.93 -15.50 -2.19
N THR A 34 8.90 -14.70 -1.91
CA THR A 34 8.39 -14.49 -0.54
C THR A 34 6.91 -14.12 -0.56
N THR A 35 6.23 -14.29 0.57
CA THR A 35 4.85 -13.84 0.76
C THR A 35 4.80 -12.83 1.89
N LEU A 36 4.43 -11.59 1.56
CA LEU A 36 4.19 -10.56 2.55
C LEU A 36 2.77 -10.71 3.12
N LYS A 37 2.64 -10.83 4.43
CA LYS A 37 1.37 -10.86 5.15
C LYS A 37 1.19 -9.55 5.92
N VAL A 38 0.12 -8.83 5.63
CA VAL A 38 -0.19 -7.52 6.23
C VAL A 38 -1.53 -7.61 6.95
N THR A 39 -1.54 -7.32 8.25
CA THR A 39 -2.77 -7.20 9.03
C THR A 39 -3.04 -5.73 9.29
N VAL A 40 -4.12 -5.21 8.72
CA VAL A 40 -4.66 -3.88 9.04
C VAL A 40 -5.51 -4.04 10.30
N TYR A 41 -4.93 -3.70 11.44
CA TYR A 41 -5.59 -3.90 12.73
C TYR A 41 -6.56 -2.76 13.05
N MET A 42 -6.03 -1.56 13.29
CA MET A 42 -6.80 -0.36 13.64
C MET A 42 -6.10 0.90 13.12
N GLY A 43 -6.81 2.03 13.17
CA GLY A 43 -6.25 3.36 12.93
C GLY A 43 -6.69 4.36 14.00
N GLU A 44 -5.86 5.38 14.24
CA GLU A 44 -6.05 6.40 15.27
C GLU A 44 -5.41 7.72 14.79
N GLY A 45 -5.81 8.85 15.40
CA GLY A 45 -5.25 10.18 15.17
C GLY A 45 -6.26 11.16 14.58
N TRP A 46 -7.12 10.70 13.65
CA TRP A 46 -8.04 11.58 12.93
C TRP A 46 -8.98 12.38 13.81
N TYR A 47 -9.43 11.80 14.93
CA TYR A 47 -10.29 12.49 15.91
C TYR A 47 -9.65 13.77 16.46
N TYR A 48 -8.33 13.74 16.70
CA TYR A 48 -7.60 14.85 17.32
C TYR A 48 -6.99 15.79 16.29
N ASP A 49 -6.55 15.25 15.15
CA ASP A 49 -5.79 16.00 14.15
C ASP A 49 -6.69 16.80 13.19
N PHE A 50 -7.96 16.42 13.05
CA PHE A 50 -8.90 17.03 12.11
C PHE A 50 -10.15 17.58 12.79
N LYS A 51 -10.79 18.57 12.12
CA LYS A 51 -12.12 19.02 12.53
C LYS A 51 -13.13 17.88 12.30
N HIS A 52 -14.12 17.76 13.16
CA HIS A 52 -15.13 16.71 13.04
C HIS A 52 -16.00 16.81 11.77
N THR A 53 -15.96 17.95 11.07
CA THR A 53 -16.65 18.15 9.79
C THR A 53 -15.73 17.99 8.58
N HIS A 54 -14.51 17.47 8.77
CA HIS A 54 -13.51 17.41 7.71
C HIS A 54 -13.80 16.32 6.68
N PHE A 55 -14.23 15.14 7.14
CA PHE A 55 -14.49 13.98 6.31
C PHE A 55 -15.97 13.78 6.02
N ASP A 56 -16.84 14.09 6.97
CA ASP A 56 -18.29 14.13 6.77
C ASP A 56 -18.85 15.30 7.60
N GLN A 57 -19.79 16.04 7.01
CA GLN A 57 -20.38 17.23 7.64
C GLN A 57 -21.34 16.88 8.79
N TYR A 58 -21.99 15.72 8.74
CA TYR A 58 -23.10 15.36 9.64
C TYR A 58 -22.88 14.05 10.40
N SER A 59 -21.97 13.19 9.94
CA SER A 59 -21.62 11.91 10.59
C SER A 59 -20.12 11.85 10.95
N PRO A 60 -19.71 10.93 11.83
CA PRO A 60 -18.34 10.46 11.85
C PRO A 60 -17.97 9.76 10.53
N PRO A 61 -16.67 9.62 10.21
CA PRO A 61 -16.22 9.07 8.92
C PRO A 61 -16.47 7.56 8.78
N ASP A 62 -16.67 7.12 7.52
CA ASP A 62 -16.75 5.73 7.09
C ASP A 62 -15.40 5.21 6.54
N PHE A 63 -14.37 5.10 7.39
CA PHE A 63 -13.02 4.77 6.91
C PHE A 63 -12.85 3.33 6.40
N TYR A 64 -12.15 3.19 5.28
CA TYR A 64 -11.58 1.93 4.80
C TYR A 64 -10.11 2.11 4.40
N THR A 65 -9.36 1.01 4.45
CA THR A 65 -7.94 1.01 4.07
C THR A 65 -7.74 0.28 2.74
N ARG A 66 -6.95 0.86 1.85
CA ARG A 66 -6.40 0.21 0.66
C ARG A 66 -4.97 -0.23 0.96
N VAL A 67 -4.67 -1.51 0.74
CA VAL A 67 -3.33 -2.09 0.93
C VAL A 67 -2.91 -2.74 -0.36
N GLY A 68 -1.75 -2.35 -0.88
CA GLY A 68 -1.28 -2.86 -2.15
C GLY A 68 0.23 -2.83 -2.31
N ILE A 69 0.67 -3.49 -3.37
CA ILE A 69 2.05 -3.55 -3.78
C ILE A 69 2.19 -2.75 -5.07
N ALA A 70 3.17 -1.85 -5.10
CA ALA A 70 3.69 -1.26 -6.32
C ALA A 70 5.05 -1.91 -6.63
N GLY A 71 5.28 -2.34 -7.87
CA GLY A 71 6.53 -2.98 -8.25
C GLY A 71 6.49 -3.47 -9.68
N VAL A 72 7.01 -4.67 -9.94
CA VAL A 72 6.85 -5.33 -11.24
C VAL A 72 5.37 -5.61 -11.54
N PRO A 73 4.95 -5.68 -12.81
CA PRO A 73 3.56 -5.92 -13.19
C PRO A 73 2.94 -7.18 -12.56
N SER A 74 3.71 -8.25 -12.36
CA SER A 74 3.25 -9.50 -11.75
C SER A 74 2.91 -9.38 -10.26
N ASP A 75 3.58 -8.47 -9.55
CA ASP A 75 3.42 -8.29 -8.10
C ASP A 75 2.45 -7.14 -7.79
N THR A 76 2.14 -6.28 -8.78
CA THR A 76 1.34 -5.07 -8.59
C THR A 76 -0.13 -5.42 -8.37
N VAL A 77 -0.65 -5.12 -7.18
CA VAL A 77 -2.05 -5.39 -6.81
C VAL A 77 -2.49 -4.43 -5.70
N MET A 78 -3.77 -4.06 -5.68
CA MET A 78 -4.38 -3.27 -4.61
C MET A 78 -5.61 -4.00 -4.07
N LYS A 79 -5.66 -4.18 -2.75
CA LYS A 79 -6.78 -4.78 -2.02
C LYS A 79 -7.36 -3.72 -1.08
N LYS A 80 -8.59 -3.92 -0.58
CA LYS A 80 -9.20 -3.02 0.40
C LYS A 80 -9.89 -3.77 1.52
N THR A 81 -9.92 -3.16 2.69
CA THR A 81 -10.75 -3.61 3.82
C THR A 81 -12.22 -3.27 3.55
N LYS A 82 -13.11 -3.75 4.42
CA LYS A 82 -14.45 -3.19 4.55
C LYS A 82 -14.36 -1.78 5.14
N ALA A 83 -15.36 -0.95 4.85
CA ALA A 83 -15.55 0.32 5.55
C ALA A 83 -16.01 0.06 6.99
N ASN A 84 -15.38 0.74 7.94
CA ASN A 84 -15.82 0.80 9.33
C ASN A 84 -16.67 2.07 9.47
N LYS A 85 -17.97 1.89 9.71
CA LYS A 85 -18.93 2.98 9.61
C LYS A 85 -19.00 3.84 10.86
N ASP A 86 -19.23 5.13 10.67
CA ASP A 86 -19.50 6.12 11.71
C ASP A 86 -18.47 6.05 12.87
N ASN A 87 -17.18 5.95 12.58
CA ASN A 87 -16.17 5.69 13.61
C ASN A 87 -14.81 6.38 13.35
N TRP A 88 -14.43 7.26 14.28
CA TRP A 88 -13.14 7.94 14.29
C TRP A 88 -11.94 7.07 14.70
N LEU A 89 -12.20 5.91 15.30
CA LEU A 89 -11.20 4.93 15.74
C LEU A 89 -11.47 3.57 15.07
N PRO A 90 -11.31 3.46 13.75
CA PRO A 90 -11.68 2.28 13.00
C PRO A 90 -10.81 1.08 13.40
N THR A 91 -11.47 -0.07 13.61
CA THR A 91 -10.81 -1.37 13.75
C THR A 91 -11.27 -2.27 12.61
N TRP A 92 -10.33 -2.74 11.79
CA TRP A 92 -10.62 -3.62 10.65
C TRP A 92 -10.29 -5.07 10.97
N ASN A 93 -9.13 -5.31 11.60
CA ASN A 93 -8.60 -6.64 11.86
C ASN A 93 -8.62 -7.56 10.62
N GLU A 94 -8.28 -7.00 9.46
CA GLU A 94 -8.28 -7.71 8.17
C GLU A 94 -6.85 -8.02 7.74
N THR A 95 -6.65 -9.21 7.19
CA THR A 95 -5.33 -9.69 6.80
C THR A 95 -5.26 -9.96 5.31
N PHE A 96 -4.21 -9.46 4.67
CA PHE A 96 -3.94 -9.60 3.25
C PHE A 96 -2.60 -10.31 3.04
N GLU A 97 -2.55 -11.18 2.04
CA GLU A 97 -1.33 -11.85 1.62
C GLU A 97 -0.95 -11.42 0.19
N PHE A 98 0.33 -11.16 -0.01
CA PHE A 98 0.91 -10.70 -1.27
C PHE A 98 2.11 -11.58 -1.62
N PRO A 99 1.95 -12.55 -2.53
CA PRO A 99 3.07 -13.30 -3.08
C PRO A 99 3.92 -12.36 -3.95
N LEU A 100 5.22 -12.26 -3.68
CA LEU A 100 6.17 -11.38 -4.36
C LEU A 100 7.19 -12.20 -5.13
N SER A 101 7.27 -11.96 -6.44
CA SER A 101 8.28 -12.53 -7.32
C SER A 101 9.58 -11.71 -7.33
N VAL A 102 9.49 -10.38 -7.15
CA VAL A 102 10.63 -9.46 -7.11
C VAL A 102 10.51 -8.49 -5.92
N PRO A 103 10.62 -8.98 -4.66
CA PRO A 103 10.47 -8.17 -3.45
C PRO A 103 11.46 -6.99 -3.38
N GLU A 104 12.61 -7.08 -4.06
CA GLU A 104 13.62 -6.01 -4.11
C GLU A 104 13.13 -4.76 -4.86
N LEU A 105 12.05 -4.88 -5.63
CA LEU A 105 11.38 -3.77 -6.34
C LEU A 105 9.95 -3.51 -5.84
N ALA A 106 9.52 -4.21 -4.79
CA ALA A 106 8.18 -4.07 -4.23
C ALA A 106 8.15 -2.96 -3.18
N LEU A 107 7.13 -2.11 -3.25
CA LEU A 107 6.79 -1.11 -2.25
C LEU A 107 5.38 -1.39 -1.72
N LEU A 108 5.23 -1.46 -0.40
CA LEU A 108 3.94 -1.57 0.25
C LEU A 108 3.30 -0.18 0.33
N ARG A 109 2.15 -0.02 -0.30
CA ARG A 109 1.35 1.21 -0.25
C ARG A 109 0.12 0.96 0.60
N ILE A 110 -0.06 1.79 1.63
CA ILE A 110 -1.23 1.80 2.49
C ILE A 110 -1.89 3.17 2.37
N GLU A 111 -3.19 3.19 2.09
CA GLU A 111 -3.99 4.41 2.03
C GLU A 111 -5.24 4.25 2.85
N VAL A 112 -5.67 5.30 3.52
CA VAL A 112 -6.98 5.37 4.18
C VAL A 112 -7.84 6.33 3.38
N HIS A 113 -9.08 5.91 3.14
CA HIS A 113 -10.09 6.71 2.47
C HIS A 113 -11.36 6.68 3.30
N GLU A 114 -12.11 7.77 3.24
CA GLU A 114 -13.46 7.85 3.76
C GLU A 114 -14.44 7.57 2.62
N TYR A 115 -15.45 6.75 2.88
CA TYR A 115 -16.43 6.35 1.87
C TYR A 115 -17.61 7.33 1.79
N ASP A 116 -17.73 8.02 0.66
CA ASP A 116 -18.90 8.85 0.37
C ASP A 116 -19.83 8.12 -0.64
N MET A 117 -21.13 8.03 -0.33
CA MET A 117 -22.12 7.43 -1.22
C MET A 117 -22.43 8.28 -2.46
N SER A 118 -22.22 9.60 -2.37
CA SER A 118 -22.68 10.60 -3.32
C SER A 118 -21.56 11.27 -4.10
N GLU A 119 -20.35 11.31 -3.55
CA GLU A 119 -19.17 11.91 -4.17
C GLU A 119 -18.02 10.90 -4.30
N LYS A 120 -16.82 11.41 -4.59
CA LYS A 120 -15.61 10.63 -4.61
C LYS A 120 -15.09 10.53 -3.18
N ASP A 121 -14.77 9.30 -2.75
CA ASP A 121 -14.11 9.01 -1.48
C ASP A 121 -13.00 10.01 -1.11
N ASP A 122 -13.07 10.52 0.12
CA ASP A 122 -12.13 11.49 0.66
C ASP A 122 -10.84 10.83 1.12
N PHE A 123 -9.72 11.50 0.87
CA PHE A 123 -8.40 10.97 1.21
C PHE A 123 -8.07 11.21 2.70
N GLY A 124 -7.91 10.13 3.46
CA GLY A 124 -7.62 10.16 4.90
C GLY A 124 -6.13 10.10 5.27
N GLY A 125 -5.27 9.63 4.37
CA GLY A 125 -3.84 9.52 4.63
C GLY A 125 -3.16 8.38 3.87
N GLN A 126 -1.83 8.43 3.77
CA GLN A 126 -1.06 7.35 3.15
C GLN A 126 0.31 7.16 3.77
N THR A 127 0.84 5.95 3.61
CA THR A 127 2.26 5.66 3.77
C THR A 127 2.74 4.68 2.69
N CYS A 128 4.00 4.80 2.31
CA CYS A 128 4.68 3.87 1.43
C CYS A 128 5.94 3.37 2.14
N ILE A 129 6.12 2.05 2.16
CA ILE A 129 7.22 1.35 2.84
C ILE A 129 7.98 0.52 1.83
#